data_AF-A0A1F4CLX5-F1
#
_entry.id   AF-A0A1F4CLX5-F1
#
_cell.length_a   1.000
_cell.length_b   1.000
_cell.length_c   1.000
_cell.angle_alpha   90.00
_cell.angle_beta   90.00
_cell.angle_gamma   90.00
#
_symmetry.space_group_name_H-M   'P 1'
#
loop_
_entity.id
_entity.type
_entity.pdbx_description
1 polymer ?
#
loop_
_entity_poly.entity_id
_entity_poly.type
_entity_poly.pdbx_seq_one_letter_code
_entity_poly.pdbx_strand_id
1 'polypeptide(L)'
;MREHWAEEFVCCVGKRGVPCDRVRHNNGWIETVDLANCRCFIKSVSYDERRRQYFLGVDPGKLSESGDAVVICGGRHRELSDIFVIPWKRFFAAIAHSEPINTYRDREYFQYKFYVRERDGKWIASFQGGSQPILQLTGMRFEPKDAVAHLRSMECRGNAR
;
A
#
# COMPACT_ATOMS: atom_id res chain seq x y z
N MET A 1 4.76 -17.39 -10.83
CA MET A 1 3.49 -16.65 -10.94
C MET A 1 3.74 -15.29 -10.31
N ARG A 2 3.49 -14.19 -11.01
CA ARG A 2 3.51 -12.85 -10.38
C ARG A 2 2.25 -12.77 -9.53
N GLU A 3 2.41 -12.54 -8.24
CA GLU A 3 1.28 -12.56 -7.32
C GLU A 3 0.61 -11.17 -7.33
N HIS A 4 -0.56 -11.11 -7.98
CA HIS A 4 -1.36 -9.91 -8.21
C HIS A 4 -2.30 -9.65 -7.02
N TRP A 5 -1.71 -9.44 -5.84
CA TRP A 5 -2.43 -9.33 -4.57
C TRP A 5 -3.43 -8.18 -4.50
N ALA A 6 -3.08 -7.05 -5.10
CA ALA A 6 -3.95 -5.89 -5.19
C ALA A 6 -5.18 -6.19 -6.05
N GLU A 7 -5.02 -6.86 -7.19
CA GLU A 7 -6.13 -7.28 -8.04
C GLU A 7 -7.03 -8.30 -7.34
N GLU A 8 -6.44 -9.25 -6.62
CA GLU A 8 -7.19 -10.22 -5.79
C GLU A 8 -7.98 -9.51 -4.69
N PHE A 9 -7.37 -8.54 -3.99
CA PHE A 9 -8.05 -7.75 -2.97
C PHE A 9 -9.19 -6.91 -3.56
N VAL A 10 -8.98 -6.24 -4.70
CA VAL A 10 -10.02 -5.47 -5.39
C VAL A 10 -11.19 -6.37 -5.82
N CYS A 11 -10.90 -7.58 -6.31
CA CYS A 11 -11.93 -8.58 -6.61
C CYS A 11 -12.69 -9.00 -5.34
N CYS A 12 -11.98 -9.22 -4.23
CA CYS A 12 -12.54 -9.56 -2.92
C CYS A 12 -13.48 -8.47 -2.38
N VAL A 13 -13.10 -7.19 -2.57
CA VAL A 13 -13.89 -6.00 -2.23
C VAL A 13 -15.15 -5.92 -3.09
N GLY A 14 -15.02 -6.06 -4.42
CA GLY A 14 -16.16 -6.01 -5.35
C GLY A 14 -17.18 -7.13 -5.11
N LYS A 15 -16.73 -8.36 -4.84
CA LYS A 15 -17.60 -9.50 -4.48
C LYS A 15 -18.41 -9.26 -3.21
N ARG A 16 -18.01 -8.31 -2.36
CA ARG A 16 -18.70 -7.93 -1.12
C ARG A 16 -19.61 -6.71 -1.30
N GLY A 17 -19.88 -6.31 -2.54
CA GLY A 17 -20.78 -5.21 -2.87
C GLY A 17 -20.21 -3.83 -2.57
N VAL A 18 -18.88 -3.72 -2.42
CA VAL A 18 -18.22 -2.43 -2.29
C VAL A 18 -17.85 -1.92 -3.70
N PRO A 19 -18.22 -0.67 -4.06
CA PRO A 19 -17.82 -0.09 -5.33
C PRO A 19 -16.30 -0.07 -5.50
N CYS A 20 -15.85 -0.53 -6.67
CA CYS A 20 -14.46 -0.52 -7.11
C CYS A 20 -14.40 0.20 -8.46
N ASP A 21 -14.08 1.49 -8.45
CA ASP A 21 -14.14 2.37 -9.62
C ASP A 21 -12.76 2.94 -9.97
N ARG A 22 -12.66 3.59 -11.15
CA ARG A 22 -11.50 4.38 -11.60
C ARG A 22 -10.13 3.69 -11.39
N VAL A 23 -10.02 2.44 -11.83
CA VAL A 23 -8.79 1.65 -11.73
C VAL A 23 -7.74 2.15 -12.72
N ARG A 24 -6.68 2.80 -12.22
CA ARG A 24 -5.50 3.21 -12.98
C ARG A 24 -4.40 2.18 -12.82
N HIS A 25 -3.84 1.76 -13.96
CA HIS A 25 -2.67 0.89 -14.00
C HIS A 25 -1.40 1.68 -14.36
N ASN A 26 -0.27 1.23 -13.83
CA ASN A 26 1.08 1.68 -14.20
C ASN A 26 1.93 0.45 -14.54
N ASN A 27 2.47 0.38 -15.76
CA ASN A 27 3.23 -0.77 -16.26
C ASN A 27 2.50 -2.12 -16.10
N GLY A 28 1.18 -2.14 -16.31
CA GLY A 28 0.34 -3.33 -16.21
C GLY A 28 -0.06 -3.74 -14.78
N TRP A 29 0.33 -2.98 -13.77
CA TRP A 29 -0.07 -3.20 -12.37
C TRP A 29 -1.06 -2.15 -11.92
N ILE A 30 -2.06 -2.54 -11.15
CA ILE A 30 -2.93 -1.57 -10.48
C ILE A 30 -2.09 -0.67 -9.57
N GLU A 31 -2.32 0.64 -9.68
CA GLU A 31 -1.61 1.64 -8.88
C GLU A 31 -2.58 2.50 -8.08
N THR A 32 -3.70 2.90 -8.69
CA THR A 32 -4.72 3.72 -8.03
C THR A 32 -6.10 3.16 -8.33
N VAL A 33 -6.97 3.12 -7.32
CA VAL A 33 -8.35 2.62 -7.43
C VAL A 33 -9.22 3.35 -6.44
N ASP A 34 -10.46 3.65 -6.83
CA ASP A 34 -11.46 4.16 -5.92
C ASP A 34 -12.17 2.96 -5.26
N LEU A 35 -11.98 2.76 -3.95
CA LEU A 35 -12.63 1.71 -3.17
C LEU A 35 -13.58 2.36 -2.17
N ALA A 36 -14.87 2.03 -2.21
CA ALA A 36 -15.87 2.66 -1.34
C ALA A 36 -15.89 4.21 -1.44
N ASN A 37 -15.66 4.77 -2.64
CA ASN A 37 -15.47 6.21 -2.89
C ASN A 37 -14.20 6.83 -2.29
N CYS A 38 -13.27 6.02 -1.80
CA CYS A 38 -11.96 6.45 -1.32
C CYS A 38 -10.92 6.26 -2.41
N ARG A 39 -10.21 7.33 -2.79
CA ARG A 39 -9.11 7.25 -3.74
C ARG A 39 -7.90 6.62 -3.05
N CYS A 40 -7.59 5.38 -3.43
CA CYS A 40 -6.54 4.58 -2.81
C CYS A 40 -5.33 4.44 -3.72
N PHE A 41 -4.14 4.69 -3.20
CA PHE A 41 -2.90 4.16 -3.80
C PHE A 41 -2.73 2.72 -3.32
N ILE A 42 -2.64 1.77 -4.24
CA ILE A 42 -2.65 0.34 -3.91
C ILE A 42 -1.39 -0.37 -4.42
N LYS A 43 -0.85 -1.32 -3.64
CA LYS A 43 0.36 -2.07 -4.00
C LYS A 43 0.27 -3.53 -3.58
N SER A 44 0.68 -4.42 -4.48
CA SER A 44 0.91 -5.84 -4.19
C SER A 44 2.29 -6.06 -3.58
N VAL A 45 2.37 -6.87 -2.52
CA VAL A 45 3.63 -7.34 -1.92
C VAL A 45 3.60 -8.78 -1.48
N SER A 46 4.69 -9.49 -1.74
CA SER A 46 4.89 -10.85 -1.22
C SER A 46 5.77 -10.81 0.01
N TYR A 47 5.40 -11.59 1.02
CA TYR A 47 6.16 -11.71 2.26
C TYR A 47 7.47 -12.47 2.03
N ASP A 48 8.59 -11.89 2.45
CA ASP A 48 9.89 -12.56 2.48
C ASP A 48 10.06 -13.26 3.83
N GLU A 49 9.93 -14.59 3.85
CA GLU A 49 10.11 -15.42 5.05
C GLU A 49 11.50 -15.27 5.68
N ARG A 50 12.55 -15.14 4.86
CA ARG A 50 13.93 -15.10 5.34
C ARG A 50 14.20 -13.78 6.06
N ARG A 51 13.64 -12.69 5.53
CA ARG A 51 13.80 -11.34 6.09
C ARG A 51 12.66 -10.94 7.04
N ARG A 52 11.61 -11.75 7.11
CA ARG A 52 10.39 -11.53 7.89
C ARG A 52 9.75 -10.15 7.63
N GLN A 53 9.61 -9.79 6.37
CA GLN A 53 9.10 -8.48 5.96
C GLN A 53 8.47 -8.48 4.57
N TYR A 54 7.60 -7.49 4.32
CA TYR A 54 7.23 -7.05 2.98
C TYR A 54 8.19 -5.95 2.51
N PHE A 55 8.48 -5.87 1.22
CA PHE A 55 9.33 -4.84 0.63
C PHE A 55 8.61 -4.11 -0.52
N LEU A 56 8.71 -2.78 -0.53
CA LEU A 56 7.99 -1.91 -1.46
C LEU A 56 8.86 -0.77 -2.01
N GLY A 57 8.49 -0.36 -3.22
CA GLY A 57 8.93 0.89 -3.85
C GLY A 57 7.74 1.77 -4.23
N VAL A 58 7.87 3.07 -3.98
CA VAL A 58 6.95 4.12 -4.44
C VAL A 58 7.70 5.06 -5.38
N ASP A 59 7.10 5.33 -6.54
CA ASP A 59 7.67 6.26 -7.52
C ASP A 59 7.61 7.70 -6.99
N PRO A 60 8.66 8.53 -7.16
CA PRO A 60 8.70 9.86 -6.56
C PRO A 60 7.57 10.78 -6.98
N GLY A 61 7.06 10.63 -8.21
CA GLY A 61 5.91 11.38 -8.69
C GLY A 61 4.65 11.18 -7.85
N LYS A 62 4.56 10.12 -7.02
CA LYS A 62 3.37 9.89 -6.19
C LYS A 62 3.24 10.89 -5.04
N LEU A 63 4.32 11.55 -4.63
CA LEU A 63 4.29 12.60 -3.59
C LEU A 63 3.50 13.84 -3.99
N SER A 64 3.35 14.12 -5.29
CA SER A 64 2.57 15.25 -5.79
C SER A 64 1.09 14.91 -5.99
N GLU A 65 0.69 13.66 -5.76
CA GLU A 65 -0.71 13.23 -5.82
C GLU A 65 -1.41 13.32 -4.44
N SER A 66 -2.74 13.30 -4.49
CA SER A 66 -3.61 13.24 -3.31
C SER A 66 -4.54 12.04 -3.37
N GLY A 67 -4.89 11.51 -2.20
CA GLY A 67 -5.91 10.49 -2.02
C GLY A 67 -6.31 10.35 -0.56
N ASP A 68 -7.09 9.33 -0.26
CA ASP A 68 -7.65 9.08 1.07
C ASP A 68 -6.81 8.04 1.83
N ALA A 69 -6.39 6.98 1.14
CA ALA A 69 -5.67 5.86 1.75
C ALA A 69 -4.54 5.31 0.88
N VAL A 70 -3.57 4.68 1.55
CA VAL A 70 -2.61 3.75 0.96
C VAL A 70 -3.00 2.35 1.39
N VAL A 71 -3.20 1.46 0.42
CA VAL A 71 -3.57 0.07 0.62
C VAL A 71 -2.41 -0.83 0.20
N ILE A 72 -1.82 -1.53 1.16
CA ILE A 72 -0.76 -2.51 0.88
C ILE A 72 -1.38 -3.89 0.99
N CYS A 73 -1.40 -4.62 -0.11
CA CYS A 73 -1.96 -5.97 -0.23
C CYS A 73 -0.81 -6.99 -0.14
N GLY A 74 -0.64 -7.54 1.05
CA GLY A 74 0.35 -8.55 1.38
C GLY A 74 -0.16 -9.96 1.22
N GLY A 75 0.60 -10.79 0.50
CA GLY A 75 0.36 -12.23 0.44
C GLY A 75 1.53 -13.05 0.92
N ARG A 76 1.21 -14.26 1.38
CA ARG A 76 2.12 -15.24 1.98
C ARG A 76 1.61 -16.62 1.60
N HIS A 77 2.52 -17.55 1.27
CA HIS A 77 2.17 -18.94 0.92
C HIS A 77 1.06 -19.08 -0.16
N ARG A 78 1.07 -18.21 -1.18
CA ARG A 78 0.06 -18.15 -2.26
C ARG A 78 -1.35 -17.70 -1.81
N GLU A 79 -1.45 -17.05 -0.66
CA GLU A 79 -2.70 -16.51 -0.14
C GLU A 79 -2.56 -15.04 0.22
N LEU A 80 -3.56 -14.24 -0.15
CA LEU A 80 -3.73 -12.87 0.34
C LEU A 80 -4.00 -12.88 1.85
N SER A 81 -3.11 -12.31 2.65
CA SER A 81 -3.09 -12.49 4.11
C SER A 81 -3.18 -11.18 4.89
N ASP A 82 -2.47 -10.15 4.42
CA ASP A 82 -2.22 -8.94 5.20
C ASP A 82 -2.60 -7.70 4.41
N ILE A 83 -3.66 -7.01 4.82
CA ILE A 83 -4.05 -5.74 4.20
C ILE A 83 -3.74 -4.61 5.17
N PHE A 84 -2.88 -3.68 4.74
CA PHE A 84 -2.64 -2.45 5.47
C PHE A 84 -3.45 -1.32 4.84
N VAL A 85 -4.33 -0.69 5.61
CA VAL A 85 -5.07 0.51 5.18
C VAL A 85 -4.56 1.69 5.99
N ILE A 86 -3.78 2.55 5.33
CA ILE A 86 -3.01 3.62 5.96
C ILE A 86 -3.54 4.96 5.46
N PRO A 87 -3.85 5.95 6.32
CA PRO A 87 -4.26 7.27 5.85
C PRO A 87 -3.21 7.88 4.93
N TRP A 88 -3.62 8.37 3.75
CA TRP A 88 -2.72 8.89 2.72
C TRP A 88 -1.73 9.90 3.27
N LYS A 89 -2.25 10.93 3.96
CA LYS A 89 -1.45 11.99 4.56
C LYS A 89 -0.40 11.47 5.52
N ARG A 90 -0.75 10.46 6.32
CA ARG A 90 0.17 9.88 7.31
C ARG A 90 1.29 9.10 6.63
N PHE A 91 0.97 8.31 5.61
CA PHE A 91 1.97 7.56 4.85
C PHE A 91 2.92 8.50 4.08
N PHE A 92 2.37 9.44 3.31
CA PHE A 92 3.17 10.31 2.46
C PHE A 92 3.91 11.41 3.24
N ALA A 93 3.44 11.83 4.43
CA ALA A 93 4.24 12.66 5.32
C ALA A 93 5.50 11.93 5.78
N ALA A 94 5.40 10.64 6.13
CA ALA A 94 6.56 9.85 6.52
C ALA A 94 7.53 9.63 5.36
N ILE A 95 7.05 9.24 4.18
CA ILE A 95 7.91 8.98 3.02
C ILE A 95 8.63 10.23 2.51
N ALA A 96 8.03 11.42 2.67
CA ALA A 96 8.64 12.69 2.28
C ALA A 96 9.90 13.04 3.09
N HIS A 97 10.09 12.43 4.26
CA HIS A 97 11.29 12.59 5.08
C HIS A 97 12.39 11.56 4.77
N SER A 98 12.14 10.60 3.86
CA SER A 98 13.15 9.66 3.39
C SER A 98 13.76 10.12 2.06
N GLU A 99 14.68 9.34 1.49
CA GLU A 99 15.32 9.67 0.21
C GLU A 99 14.95 8.64 -0.87
N PRO A 100 14.74 9.08 -2.12
CA PRO A 100 14.53 8.16 -3.21
C PRO A 100 15.87 7.51 -3.60
N ILE A 101 15.89 6.19 -3.74
CA ILE A 101 17.10 5.39 -4.00
C ILE A 101 17.03 4.88 -5.43
N ASN A 102 18.17 4.90 -6.15
CA ASN A 102 18.23 4.28 -7.47
C ASN A 102 17.98 2.77 -7.37
N THR A 103 16.94 2.30 -8.04
CA THR A 103 16.48 0.90 -7.96
C THR A 103 17.30 -0.04 -8.82
N TYR A 104 17.88 0.45 -9.93
CA TYR A 104 18.70 -0.35 -10.83
C TYR A 104 20.15 0.15 -10.85
N ARG A 105 21.08 -0.74 -11.18
CA ARG A 105 22.51 -0.39 -11.27
C ARG A 105 22.87 0.23 -12.62
N ASP A 106 22.14 -0.16 -13.66
CA ASP A 106 22.40 0.07 -15.07
C ASP A 106 21.51 1.15 -15.70
N ARG A 107 20.53 1.66 -14.95
CA ARG A 107 19.65 2.77 -15.36
C ARG A 107 19.24 3.61 -14.17
N GLU A 108 18.98 4.89 -14.40
CA GLU A 108 18.41 5.78 -13.38
C GLU A 108 16.90 5.53 -13.26
N TYR A 109 16.50 4.87 -12.17
CA TYR A 109 15.10 4.72 -11.79
C TYR A 109 14.99 4.84 -10.28
N PHE A 110 14.61 6.02 -9.82
CA PHE A 110 14.56 6.32 -8.40
C PHE A 110 13.22 5.91 -7.80
N GLN A 111 13.25 5.27 -6.63
CA GLN A 111 12.06 4.96 -5.84
C GLN A 111 12.31 5.19 -4.37
N TYR A 112 11.28 5.66 -3.66
CA TYR A 112 11.25 5.60 -2.21
C TYR A 112 11.04 4.15 -1.79
N LYS A 113 12.00 3.60 -1.05
CA LYS A 113 11.96 2.21 -0.62
C LYS A 113 11.58 2.12 0.84
N PHE A 114 10.75 1.14 1.18
CA PHE A 114 10.38 0.87 2.56
C PHE A 114 10.04 -0.60 2.73
N TYR A 115 10.07 -1.05 3.97
CA TYR A 115 9.67 -2.40 4.34
C TYR A 115 8.67 -2.37 5.48
N VAL A 116 7.72 -3.29 5.43
CA VAL A 116 6.71 -3.50 6.47
C VAL A 116 7.02 -4.79 7.19
N ARG A 117 7.16 -4.73 8.51
CA ARG A 117 7.44 -5.90 9.35
C ARG A 117 6.80 -5.79 10.72
N GLU A 118 6.63 -6.94 11.35
CA GLU A 118 6.30 -7.01 12.76
C GLU A 118 7.58 -6.97 13.60
N ARG A 119 7.58 -6.15 14.66
CA ARG A 119 8.64 -6.07 15.66
C ARG A 119 8.00 -5.87 17.04
N ASP A 120 8.32 -6.74 17.98
CA ASP A 120 7.83 -6.66 19.37
C ASP A 120 6.29 -6.54 19.46
N GLY A 121 5.58 -7.34 18.65
CA GLY A 121 4.11 -7.35 18.54
C GLY A 121 3.49 -6.14 17.83
N LYS A 122 4.31 -5.28 17.22
CA LYS A 122 3.87 -4.08 16.51
C LYS A 122 4.25 -4.14 15.04
N TRP A 123 3.27 -3.87 14.18
CA TRP A 123 3.54 -3.62 12.77
C TRP A 123 4.13 -2.23 12.58
N ILE A 124 5.22 -2.15 11.80
CA ILE A 124 5.89 -0.90 11.44
C ILE A 124 6.25 -0.90 9.96
N ALA A 125 6.18 0.28 9.33
CA ALA A 125 6.87 0.59 8.09
C ALA A 125 8.15 1.35 8.41
N SER A 126 9.28 0.91 7.88
CA SER A 126 10.56 1.63 7.98
C SER A 126 11.00 2.05 6.59
N PHE A 127 11.26 3.34 6.42
CA PHE A 127 11.65 3.93 5.14
C PHE A 127 13.17 3.96 5.01
N GLN A 128 13.68 3.83 3.79
CA GLN A 128 15.12 3.82 3.49
C GLN A 128 15.59 5.18 2.97
N GLY A 129 16.88 5.46 3.17
CA GLY A 129 17.50 6.72 2.73
C GLY A 129 17.19 7.89 3.67
N GLY A 130 18.10 8.86 3.72
CA GLY A 130 17.98 10.06 4.56
C GLY A 130 17.73 9.76 6.04
N SER A 131 16.69 10.38 6.59
CA SER A 131 16.33 10.31 8.02
C SER A 131 15.74 8.97 8.47
N GLN A 132 15.44 8.05 7.53
CA GLN A 132 14.92 6.70 7.79
C GLN A 132 13.74 6.66 8.78
N PRO A 133 12.64 7.40 8.50
CA PRO A 133 11.52 7.46 9.42
C PRO A 133 10.88 6.09 9.64
N ILE A 134 10.26 5.92 10.81
CA ILE A 134 9.47 4.75 11.16
C ILE A 134 8.03 5.17 11.35
N LEU A 135 7.12 4.48 10.67
CA LEU A 135 5.69 4.65 10.78
C LEU A 135 5.08 3.43 11.46
N GLN A 136 4.51 3.61 12.65
CA GLN A 136 3.75 2.53 13.29
C GLN A 136 2.46 2.26 12.52
N LEU A 137 2.20 0.99 12.22
CA LEU A 137 1.04 0.48 11.48
C LEU A 137 0.14 -0.44 12.33
N THR A 138 0.43 -0.56 13.62
CA THR A 138 -0.43 -1.33 14.54
C THR A 138 -1.82 -0.70 14.58
N GLY A 139 -2.87 -1.51 14.42
CA GLY A 139 -4.25 -1.05 14.26
C GLY A 139 -4.63 -0.63 12.82
N MET A 140 -3.69 -0.72 11.87
CA MET A 140 -3.92 -0.47 10.43
C MET A 140 -3.76 -1.72 9.57
N ARG A 141 -3.41 -2.86 10.20
CA ARG A 141 -3.27 -4.17 9.57
C ARG A 141 -4.55 -4.97 9.82
N PHE A 142 -5.10 -5.53 8.76
CA PHE A 142 -6.37 -6.24 8.75
C PHE A 142 -6.22 -7.56 7.98
N GLU A 143 -7.01 -8.56 8.35
CA GLU A 143 -7.32 -9.65 7.42
C GLU A 143 -8.12 -9.11 6.23
N PRO A 144 -8.11 -9.76 5.05
CA PRO A 144 -8.76 -9.23 3.86
C PRO A 144 -10.23 -8.87 4.05
N LYS A 145 -11.01 -9.71 4.76
CA LYS A 145 -12.43 -9.45 5.04
C LYS A 145 -12.64 -8.19 5.90
N ASP A 146 -11.77 -7.96 6.89
CA ASP A 146 -11.91 -6.87 7.86
C ASP A 146 -11.44 -5.55 7.23
N ALA A 147 -10.47 -5.61 6.33
CA ALA A 147 -10.07 -4.47 5.51
C ALA A 147 -11.24 -3.95 4.66
N VAL A 148 -12.07 -4.84 4.09
CA VAL A 148 -13.27 -4.45 3.35
C VAL A 148 -14.25 -3.71 4.27
N ALA A 149 -14.50 -4.23 5.46
CA ALA A 149 -15.37 -3.58 6.44
C ALA A 149 -14.82 -2.21 6.86
N HIS A 150 -13.52 -2.11 7.10
CA HIS A 150 -12.85 -0.86 7.45
C HIS A 150 -12.99 0.18 6.34
N LEU A 151 -12.71 -0.18 5.08
CA LEU A 151 -12.85 0.72 3.92
C LEU A 151 -14.27 1.29 3.78
N ARG A 152 -15.31 0.48 4.07
CA ARG A 152 -16.71 0.97 4.04
C ARG A 152 -17.01 2.00 5.13
N SER A 153 -16.31 1.93 6.26
CA SER A 153 -16.49 2.84 7.39
C SER A 153 -15.66 4.12 7.28
N MET A 154 -14.72 4.18 6.32
CA MET A 154 -13.88 5.36 6.15
C MET A 154 -14.70 6.55 5.65
N GLU A 155 -14.59 7.67 6.34
CA GLU A 155 -15.06 8.96 5.84
C GLU A 155 -14.04 9.50 4.84
N CYS A 156 -14.25 9.17 3.56
CA CYS A 156 -13.41 9.66 2.48
C CYS A 156 -13.89 11.03 2.03
N ARG A 157 -12.94 11.89 1.63
CA ARG A 157 -13.30 13.24 1.17
C ARG A 157 -14.15 13.06 -0.07
N GLY A 158 -15.46 13.27 0.08
CA GLY A 158 -16.41 13.09 -1.00
C GLY A 158 -15.86 13.77 -2.23
N ASN A 159 -15.77 13.02 -3.34
CA ASN A 159 -15.48 13.58 -4.64
C ASN A 159 -16.53 14.67 -4.91
N ALA A 160 -16.21 15.91 -4.57
CA ALA A 160 -16.91 17.07 -5.10
C ALA A 160 -16.77 16.93 -6.62
N ARG A 161 -17.89 16.58 -7.25
CA ARG A 161 -18.00 16.40 -8.69
C ARG A 161 -17.58 17.65 -9.42
#